data_AF-A0A926SQ19-F1
#
_entry.id   AF-A0A926SQ19-F1
#
_cell.length_a   1.000
_cell.length_b   1.000
_cell.length_c   1.000
_cell.angle_alpha   90.00
_cell.angle_beta   90.00
_cell.angle_gamma   90.00
#
_symmetry.space_group_name_H-M   'P 1'
#
loop_
_entity.id
_entity.type
_entity.pdbx_description
1 polymer ?
#
loop_
_entity_poly.entity_id
_entity_poly.type
_entity_poly.pdbx_seq_one_letter_code
_entity_poly.pdbx_strand_id
1 'polypeptide(L)'
;MKAPIQTILLPKTSMLEQPQVSQLIRELRQLTAWTQEELAVALGVAYGTINRWENGRVQPSMLALKQIYAVLQDINQSAIQEVREQSQQLLEKYFAA
;
A
#
# COMPACT_ATOMS: atom_id res chain seq x y z
N MET A 1 -1.54 -32.61 4.28
CA MET A 1 -2.47 -31.96 3.33
C MET A 1 -2.04 -30.51 3.18
N LYS A 2 -1.22 -30.19 2.17
CA LYS A 2 -0.87 -28.80 1.85
C LYS A 2 -2.00 -28.27 0.98
N ALA A 3 -2.76 -27.30 1.49
CA ALA A 3 -3.72 -26.60 0.66
C ALA A 3 -3.00 -26.06 -0.59
N PRO A 4 -3.58 -26.21 -1.79
CA PRO A 4 -2.97 -25.69 -3.00
C PRO A 4 -2.81 -24.18 -2.83
N ILE A 5 -1.69 -23.66 -3.31
CA ILE A 5 -1.46 -22.23 -3.46
C ILE A 5 -2.60 -21.74 -4.34
N GLN A 6 -3.66 -21.24 -3.71
CA GLN A 6 -4.70 -20.51 -4.40
C GLN A 6 -3.94 -19.31 -4.96
N THR A 7 -3.70 -19.34 -6.27
CA THR A 7 -3.37 -18.16 -7.06
C THR A 7 -4.48 -17.16 -6.76
N ILE A 8 -4.24 -16.34 -5.75
CA ILE A 8 -5.00 -15.13 -5.50
C ILE A 8 -4.77 -14.33 -6.77
N LEU A 9 -5.75 -14.35 -7.66
CA LEU A 9 -5.88 -13.42 -8.76
C LEU A 9 -5.85 -12.04 -8.10
N LEU A 10 -4.68 -11.41 -8.10
CA LEU A 10 -4.50 -10.04 -7.61
C LEU A 10 -5.06 -9.13 -8.71
N PRO A 11 -6.27 -8.57 -8.58
CA PRO A 11 -6.83 -7.73 -9.63
C PRO A 11 -6.04 -6.41 -9.61
N LYS A 12 -5.60 -5.94 -10.79
CA LYS A 12 -5.06 -4.60 -11.11
C LYS A 12 -3.97 -3.96 -10.24
N THR A 13 -3.37 -4.62 -9.25
CA THR A 13 -2.09 -4.14 -8.65
C THR A 13 -1.00 -3.97 -9.70
N SER A 14 -1.10 -4.63 -10.86
CA SER A 14 -0.23 -4.42 -12.02
C SER A 14 -0.49 -3.12 -12.80
N MET A 15 -1.46 -2.28 -12.40
CA MET A 15 -1.85 -1.06 -13.13
C MET A 15 -1.72 0.23 -12.31
N LEU A 16 -1.32 0.15 -11.03
CA LEU A 16 -1.11 1.35 -10.23
C LEU A 16 0.22 2.00 -10.65
N GLU A 17 0.14 3.03 -11.48
CA GLU A 17 1.30 3.76 -12.00
C GLU A 17 1.52 5.08 -11.26
N GLN A 18 2.61 5.77 -11.58
CA GLN A 18 2.75 7.16 -11.19
C GLN A 18 1.78 8.04 -12.00
N PRO A 19 1.14 9.05 -11.39
CA PRO A 19 1.32 9.52 -10.01
C PRO A 19 0.37 8.87 -8.98
N GLN A 20 -0.45 7.89 -9.34
CA GLN A 20 -1.41 7.28 -8.40
C GLN A 20 -0.70 6.66 -7.19
N VAL A 21 0.45 6.00 -7.41
CA VAL A 21 1.29 5.50 -6.31
C VAL A 21 1.72 6.64 -5.37
N SER A 22 2.18 7.77 -5.93
CA SER A 22 2.60 8.93 -5.14
C SER A 22 1.50 9.44 -4.21
N GLN A 23 0.24 9.40 -4.67
CA GLN A 23 -0.91 9.81 -3.88
C GLN A 23 -1.24 8.75 -2.81
N LEU A 24 -1.30 7.48 -3.19
CA LEU A 24 -1.55 6.37 -2.27
C LEU A 24 -0.57 6.37 -1.08
N ILE A 25 0.73 6.55 -1.35
CA ILE A 25 1.73 6.56 -0.28
C ILE A 25 1.51 7.72 0.69
N ARG A 26 1.17 8.91 0.17
CA ARG A 26 0.89 10.07 1.03
C ARG A 26 -0.37 9.88 1.86
N GLU A 27 -1.43 9.37 1.26
CA GLU A 27 -2.71 9.12 1.94
C GLU A 27 -2.56 8.03 3.00
N LEU A 28 -1.82 6.96 2.70
CA LEU A 28 -1.46 5.93 3.69
C LEU A 28 -0.70 6.53 4.87
N ARG A 29 0.30 7.38 4.63
CA ARG A 29 1.03 8.04 5.72
C ARG A 29 0.16 8.99 6.53
N GLN A 30 -0.77 9.69 5.90
CA GLN A 30 -1.71 10.57 6.60
C GLN A 30 -2.65 9.77 7.50
N LEU A 31 -3.15 8.64 7.02
CA LEU A 31 -3.98 7.71 7.80
C LEU A 31 -3.25 7.18 9.04
N THR A 32 -1.97 6.82 8.90
CA THR A 32 -1.19 6.23 10.01
C THR A 32 -0.41 7.26 10.83
N ALA A 33 -0.41 8.53 10.42
CA ALA A 33 0.50 9.57 10.89
C ALA A 33 2.00 9.20 10.76
N TRP A 34 2.35 8.29 9.86
CA TRP A 34 3.74 7.87 9.66
C TRP A 34 4.56 8.88 8.85
N THR A 35 5.80 9.05 9.27
CA THR A 35 6.89 9.63 8.48
C THR A 35 7.24 8.72 7.30
N GLN A 36 8.00 9.24 6.33
CA GLN A 36 8.50 8.44 5.22
C GLN A 36 9.42 7.31 5.72
N GLU A 37 10.17 7.56 6.79
CA GLU A 37 11.05 6.61 7.46
C GLU A 37 10.27 5.47 8.12
N GLU A 38 9.21 5.78 8.87
CA GLU A 38 8.36 4.76 9.51
C GLU A 38 7.67 3.88 8.46
N LEU A 39 7.16 4.48 7.38
CA LEU A 39 6.59 3.70 6.28
C LEU A 39 7.65 2.85 5.57
N ALA A 40 8.89 3.36 5.42
CA ALA A 40 9.99 2.59 4.86
C ALA A 40 10.30 1.35 5.71
N VAL A 41 10.32 1.51 7.03
CA VAL A 41 10.48 0.40 7.99
C VAL A 41 9.34 -0.60 7.86
N ALA A 42 8.09 -0.13 7.82
CA ALA A 42 6.90 -0.99 7.69
C ALA A 42 6.91 -1.81 6.38
N LEU A 43 7.42 -1.23 5.29
CA LEU A 43 7.53 -1.90 3.98
C LEU A 43 8.85 -2.68 3.79
N GLY A 44 9.80 -2.58 4.73
CA GLY A 44 11.11 -3.22 4.63
C GLY A 44 11.98 -2.66 3.49
N VAL A 45 11.87 -1.37 3.19
CA VAL A 45 12.64 -0.68 2.14
C VAL A 45 13.45 0.47 2.72
N ALA A 46 14.41 0.99 1.95
CA ALA A 46 15.15 2.18 2.36
C ALA A 46 14.27 3.45 2.27
N TYR A 47 14.48 4.42 3.17
CA TYR A 47 13.82 5.74 3.15
C TYR A 47 13.82 6.38 1.75
N GLY A 48 14.98 6.37 1.07
CA GLY A 48 15.13 6.96 -0.25
C GLY A 48 14.20 6.34 -1.32
N THR A 49 13.73 5.10 -1.11
CA THR A 49 12.75 4.45 -1.97
C THR A 49 11.37 5.09 -1.80
N ILE A 50 10.90 5.29 -0.57
CA ILE A 50 9.63 6.00 -0.31
C ILE A 50 9.68 7.42 -0.86
N ASN A 51 10.77 8.16 -0.60
CA ASN A 51 10.95 9.50 -1.11
C ASN A 51 10.88 9.57 -2.65
N ARG A 52 11.52 8.63 -3.36
CA ARG A 52 11.44 8.57 -4.83
C ARG A 52 10.03 8.23 -5.32
N TRP A 53 9.34 7.32 -4.65
CA TRP A 53 7.97 6.95 -5.01
C TRP A 53 6.99 8.10 -4.78
N GLU A 54 7.06 8.81 -3.66
CA GLU A 54 6.19 9.97 -3.42
C GLU A 54 6.46 11.12 -4.39
N ASN A 55 7.69 11.31 -4.84
CA ASN A 55 8.04 12.36 -5.80
C ASN A 55 7.86 11.93 -7.26
N GLY A 56 7.23 10.78 -7.54
CA GLY A 56 7.00 10.30 -8.89
C GLY A 56 8.27 9.96 -9.69
N ARG A 57 9.43 9.86 -9.02
CA ARG A 57 10.73 9.69 -9.70
C ARG A 57 10.96 8.27 -10.20
N VAL A 58 10.32 7.28 -9.56
CA VAL A 58 10.46 5.85 -9.87
C VAL A 58 9.12 5.15 -9.67
N GLN A 59 8.80 4.20 -10.54
CA GLN A 59 7.66 3.29 -10.40
C GLN A 59 8.01 2.13 -9.43
N PRO A 60 7.20 1.83 -8.40
CA PRO A 60 7.42 0.67 -7.55
C PRO A 60 7.34 -0.65 -8.34
N SER A 61 8.05 -1.66 -7.86
CA SER A 61 7.89 -3.01 -8.39
C SER A 61 6.54 -3.59 -8.00
N MET A 62 6.10 -4.63 -8.70
CA MET A 62 4.90 -5.37 -8.32
C MET A 62 4.99 -5.93 -6.88
N LEU A 63 6.19 -6.31 -6.42
CA LEU A 63 6.38 -6.76 -5.04
C LEU A 63 6.10 -5.63 -4.05
N ALA A 64 6.59 -4.42 -4.32
CA ALA A 64 6.32 -3.26 -3.48
C ALA A 64 4.83 -2.92 -3.43
N LEU A 65 4.12 -2.98 -4.55
CA LEU A 65 2.67 -2.75 -4.59
C LEU A 65 1.91 -3.79 -3.76
N LYS A 66 2.33 -5.06 -3.77
CA LYS A 66 1.77 -6.10 -2.90
C LYS A 66 2.04 -5.83 -1.41
N GLN A 67 3.22 -5.33 -1.06
CA GLN A 67 3.54 -4.97 0.32
C GLN A 67 2.68 -3.79 0.81
N ILE A 68 2.51 -2.75 -0.03
CA ILE A 68 1.63 -1.61 0.28
C ILE A 68 0.19 -2.09 0.49
N TYR A 69 -0.31 -2.94 -0.41
CA TYR A 69 -1.64 -3.55 -0.26
C TYR A 69 -1.78 -4.35 1.05
N ALA A 70 -0.76 -5.15 1.40
CA ALA A 70 -0.77 -5.93 2.64
C ALA A 70 -0.79 -5.03 3.90
N VAL A 71 -0.02 -3.95 3.92
CA VAL A 71 -0.05 -2.96 5.01
C VAL A 71 -1.44 -2.34 5.15
N LEU A 72 -2.09 -1.96 4.05
CA LEU A 72 -3.44 -1.43 4.08
C LEU A 72 -4.49 -2.45 4.57
N GLN A 73 -4.34 -3.72 4.20
CA GLN A 73 -5.21 -4.79 4.70
C GLN A 73 -5.07 -5.00 6.22
N ASP A 74 -3.85 -4.91 6.75
CA ASP A 74 -3.60 -4.98 8.19
C ASP A 74 -4.26 -3.80 8.93
N ILE A 75 -4.09 -2.58 8.42
CA ILE A 75 -4.76 -1.38 8.96
C ILE A 75 -6.29 -1.52 8.91
N ASN A 76 -6.83 -2.15 7.86
CA ASN A 76 -8.26 -2.41 7.72
C ASN A 76 -8.84 -3.37 8.76
N GLN A 77 -7.98 -4.10 9.48
CA GLN A 77 -8.37 -4.94 10.62
C GLN A 77 -8.28 -4.20 11.96
N SER A 78 -7.95 -2.90 11.97
CA SER A 78 -7.86 -2.07 13.17
C SER A 78 -9.12 -2.16 14.04
N ALA A 79 -9.00 -2.09 15.36
CA ALA A 79 -10.17 -2.03 16.25
C ALA A 79 -10.91 -0.68 16.15
N ILE A 80 -10.23 0.38 15.68
CA ILE A 80 -10.76 1.74 15.56
C ILE A 80 -11.58 1.83 14.27
N GLN A 81 -12.89 2.11 14.40
CA GLN A 81 -13.82 2.17 13.25
C GLN A 81 -13.37 3.18 12.19
N GLU A 82 -12.98 4.40 12.59
CA GLU A 82 -12.54 5.45 11.66
C GLU A 82 -11.32 5.01 10.83
N VAL A 83 -10.33 4.39 11.48
CA VAL A 83 -9.12 3.88 10.82
C VAL A 83 -9.49 2.80 9.81
N ARG A 84 -10.37 1.86 10.19
CA ARG A 84 -10.86 0.82 9.26
C ARG A 84 -11.54 1.41 8.04
N GLU A 85 -12.48 2.33 8.25
CA GLU A 85 -13.23 2.98 7.15
C GLU A 85 -12.30 3.71 6.20
N GLN A 86 -11.34 4.46 6.72
CA GLN A 86 -10.36 5.17 5.91
C GLN A 86 -9.46 4.21 5.14
N SER A 87 -8.97 3.12 5.75
CA SER A 87 -8.20 2.10 5.01
C SER A 87 -9.03 1.39 3.95
N GLN A 88 -10.30 1.09 4.23
CA GLN A 88 -11.23 0.47 3.27
C GLN A 88 -11.43 1.39 2.06
N GLN A 89 -11.60 2.70 2.28
CA GLN A 89 -11.68 3.70 1.21
C GLN A 89 -10.42 3.73 0.35
N LEU A 90 -9.23 3.66 0.95
CA LEU A 90 -7.97 3.60 0.19
C LEU A 90 -7.86 2.29 -0.61
N LEU A 91 -8.26 1.17 -0.03
CA LEU A 91 -8.31 -0.13 -0.72
C LEU A 91 -9.24 -0.08 -1.94
N GLU A 92 -10.42 0.50 -1.79
CA GLU A 92 -11.37 0.66 -2.90
C GLU A 92 -10.84 1.62 -3.96
N LYS A 93 -10.35 2.79 -3.55
CA LYS A 93 -9.86 3.82 -4.46
C LYS A 93 -8.70 3.35 -5.34
N TYR A 94 -7.78 2.57 -4.80
CA TYR A 94 -6.53 2.22 -5.49
C TYR A 94 -6.44 0.77 -5.96
N PHE A 95 -7.24 -0.14 -5.40
CA PHE A 95 -7.15 -1.57 -5.67
C PHE A 95 -8.48 -2.24 -6.05
N ALA A 96 -9.62 -1.54 -6.04
CA ALA A 96 -10.86 -2.09 -6.62
C ALA A 96 -10.80 -2.14 -8.16
N ALA A 97 -11.57 -3.07 -8.73
CA ALA A 97 -11.61 -3.37 -10.16
C ALA A 97 -12.60 -2.49 -10.94
#